data_AF-A0AB39V496-F1
#
_entry.id   AF-A0AB39V496-F1
#
_cell.length_a   1.000
_cell.length_b   1.000
_cell.length_c   1.000
_cell.angle_alpha   90.00
_cell.angle_beta   90.00
_cell.angle_gamma   90.00
#
_symmetry.space_group_name_H-M   'P 1'
#
loop_
_entity.id
_entity.type
_entity.pdbx_description
1 polymer ?
#
loop_
_entity_poly.entity_id
_entity_poly.type
_entity_poly.pdbx_seq_one_letter_code
_entity_poly.pdbx_strand_id
1 'polypeptide(L)'
;MKKLILALFIVLGVLSFSSSRISCVFGFRDDNYEQHPVVEVVETTGAIKNFLFGFKQHSDAAKRMYKKIENSRKVEFAIAKYSERLLLEILKKLDKKKYKGKVEIIEIGDENKDIREIVSRNGWIYNTYSSTEEIPGTVKLSGYEVNKGEVIQKFLRNYINGWKHDQ
;
A
#
# COMPACT_ATOMS: atom_id res chain seq x y z
N MET A 1 -49.82 -18.42 7.13
CA MET A 1 -48.98 -17.47 6.37
C MET A 1 -48.01 -16.71 7.29
N LYS A 2 -46.91 -17.31 7.76
CA LYS A 2 -45.81 -16.60 8.50
C LYS A 2 -44.45 -17.31 8.43
N LYS A 3 -44.19 -18.16 7.43
CA LYS A 3 -42.95 -18.96 7.35
C LYS A 3 -42.15 -18.82 6.05
N LEU A 4 -42.60 -17.98 5.12
CA LEU A 4 -41.98 -17.82 3.78
C LEU A 4 -41.06 -16.60 3.62
N ILE A 5 -41.00 -15.70 4.61
CA ILE A 5 -40.19 -14.47 4.50
C ILE A 5 -38.73 -14.69 4.94
N LEU A 6 -38.46 -15.70 5.78
CA LEU A 6 -37.11 -15.92 6.32
C LEU A 6 -36.15 -16.55 5.31
N ALA A 7 -36.65 -17.31 4.33
CA ALA A 7 -35.81 -17.96 3.33
C ALA A 7 -35.31 -17.00 2.23
N LEU A 8 -35.99 -15.88 1.99
CA LEU A 8 -35.60 -14.93 0.95
C LEU A 8 -34.41 -14.05 1.36
N PHE A 9 -34.18 -13.85 2.68
CA PHE A 9 -33.00 -13.14 3.19
C PHE A 9 -31.73 -13.98 3.20
N ILE A 10 -31.83 -15.30 3.13
CA ILE A 10 -30.66 -16.19 3.16
C ILE A 10 -30.01 -16.29 1.77
N VAL A 11 -30.78 -16.11 0.69
CA VAL A 11 -30.25 -16.17 -0.69
C VAL A 11 -29.64 -14.83 -1.14
N LEU A 12 -30.13 -13.69 -0.60
CA LEU A 12 -29.53 -12.37 -0.86
C LEU A 12 -28.24 -12.10 -0.05
N GLY A 13 -27.96 -12.89 0.99
CA GLY A 13 -26.74 -12.76 1.80
C GLY A 13 -25.47 -13.33 1.18
N VAL A 14 -25.58 -14.12 0.11
CA VAL A 14 -24.43 -14.85 -0.47
C VAL A 14 -23.80 -14.14 -1.68
N LEU A 15 -24.40 -13.04 -2.14
CA LEU A 15 -23.79 -12.15 -3.14
C LEU A 15 -23.12 -10.92 -2.50
N SER A 16 -22.74 -11.01 -1.23
CA SER A 16 -21.67 -10.15 -0.72
C SER A 16 -20.39 -10.57 -1.43
N PHE A 17 -20.15 -9.98 -2.60
CA PHE A 17 -18.88 -10.04 -3.30
C PHE A 17 -17.77 -9.89 -2.26
N SER A 18 -17.05 -10.98 -2.02
CA SER A 18 -15.73 -10.95 -1.41
C SER A 18 -14.85 -10.19 -2.39
N SER A 19 -14.93 -8.86 -2.35
CA SER A 19 -13.97 -7.98 -2.99
C SER A 19 -12.64 -8.29 -2.31
N SER A 20 -11.78 -8.99 -3.05
CA SER A 20 -10.37 -9.15 -2.73
C SER A 20 -9.84 -7.83 -2.17
N ARG A 21 -9.40 -7.82 -0.92
CA ARG A 21 -8.83 -6.63 -0.27
C ARG A 21 -7.40 -6.43 -0.76
N ILE A 22 -7.27 -5.89 -1.96
CA ILE A 22 -5.98 -5.57 -2.57
C ILE A 22 -5.23 -4.60 -1.66
N SER A 23 -4.10 -5.05 -1.10
CA SER A 23 -3.19 -4.24 -0.31
C SER A 23 -2.00 -3.83 -1.19
N CYS A 24 -1.77 -2.54 -1.38
CA CYS A 24 -0.71 -1.98 -2.22
C CYS A 24 0.19 -0.99 -1.47
N VAL A 25 1.50 -1.21 -1.55
CA VAL A 25 2.52 -0.25 -1.09
C VAL A 25 3.43 0.08 -2.25
N PHE A 26 3.50 1.36 -2.64
CA PHE A 26 4.43 1.85 -3.67
C PHE A 26 5.57 2.60 -3.02
N GLY A 27 6.80 2.13 -3.19
CA GLY A 27 8.00 2.83 -2.71
C GLY A 27 8.72 3.52 -3.87
N PHE A 28 8.89 4.83 -3.81
CA PHE A 28 9.67 5.61 -4.78
C PHE A 28 10.96 6.09 -4.12
N ARG A 29 12.11 5.82 -4.74
CA ARG A 29 13.40 6.26 -4.21
C ARG A 29 13.78 7.61 -4.78
N ASP A 30 14.28 8.49 -3.92
CA ASP A 30 14.90 9.76 -4.32
C ASP A 30 14.03 10.58 -5.28
N ASP A 31 12.71 10.58 -5.07
CA ASP A 31 11.70 11.25 -5.90
C ASP A 31 11.71 10.82 -7.39
N ASN A 32 12.23 9.63 -7.68
CA ASN A 32 12.27 9.06 -9.02
C ASN A 32 11.05 8.18 -9.30
N TYR A 33 10.12 8.72 -10.10
CA TYR A 33 8.91 8.03 -10.56
C TYR A 33 9.03 7.54 -12.01
N GLU A 34 10.17 7.80 -12.68
CA GLU A 34 10.44 7.27 -14.02
C GLU A 34 10.78 5.78 -13.98
N GLN A 35 11.27 5.29 -12.83
CA GLN A 35 11.52 3.89 -12.58
C GLN A 35 10.32 3.23 -11.90
N HIS A 36 10.14 1.93 -12.14
CA HIS A 36 9.16 1.14 -11.40
C HIS A 36 9.37 1.29 -9.88
N PRO A 37 8.28 1.41 -9.09
CA PRO A 37 8.40 1.54 -7.65
C PRO A 37 9.17 0.35 -7.08
N VAL A 38 10.06 0.63 -6.13
CA VAL A 38 10.95 -0.38 -5.53
C VAL A 38 10.22 -1.32 -4.58
N VAL A 39 9.03 -0.91 -4.14
CA VAL A 39 8.05 -1.74 -3.45
C VAL A 39 6.79 -1.72 -4.31
N GLU A 40 6.35 -2.91 -4.70
CA GLU A 40 5.10 -3.16 -5.38
C GLU A 40 4.60 -4.46 -4.77
N VAL A 41 3.50 -4.41 -4.03
CA VAL A 41 2.91 -5.61 -3.43
C VAL A 41 1.43 -5.60 -3.72
N VAL A 42 0.92 -6.73 -4.16
CA VAL A 42 -0.51 -7.06 -4.27
C VAL A 42 -0.64 -8.47 -3.71
N GLU A 43 -1.62 -8.76 -2.86
CA GLU A 43 -2.23 -10.10 -2.81
C GLU A 43 -3.53 -10.10 -2.01
N THR A 44 -4.60 -10.66 -2.59
CA THR A 44 -5.57 -11.49 -1.84
C THR A 44 -6.30 -12.49 -2.75
N THR A 45 -5.77 -13.70 -2.94
CA THR A 45 -6.59 -14.91 -3.15
C THR A 45 -6.01 -16.04 -2.31
N GLY A 46 -6.89 -16.76 -1.57
CA GLY A 46 -6.73 -18.12 -1.01
C GLY A 46 -5.46 -18.51 -0.24
N ALA A 47 -4.28 -18.36 -0.85
CA ALA A 47 -2.96 -18.69 -0.32
C ALA A 47 -2.60 -17.90 0.94
N ILE A 48 -3.12 -16.68 1.11
CA ILE A 48 -2.95 -15.86 2.32
C ILE A 48 -3.58 -16.48 3.56
N LYS A 49 -4.62 -17.32 3.47
CA LYS A 49 -5.06 -18.08 4.66
C LYS A 49 -3.97 -19.06 5.10
N ASN A 50 -3.37 -19.80 4.18
CA ASN A 50 -2.27 -20.72 4.50
C ASN A 50 -0.97 -19.98 4.90
N PHE A 51 -0.78 -18.75 4.43
CA PHE A 51 0.42 -17.94 4.67
C PHE A 51 0.32 -17.03 5.92
N LEU A 52 -0.86 -16.51 6.27
CA LEU A 52 -1.11 -15.83 7.55
C LEU A 52 -0.97 -16.77 8.75
N PHE A 53 -1.23 -18.06 8.56
CA PHE A 53 -0.94 -19.11 9.54
C PHE A 53 0.51 -19.67 9.43
N GLY A 54 1.38 -19.04 8.63
CA GLY A 54 2.75 -19.51 8.32
C GLY A 54 3.79 -18.39 8.08
N PHE A 55 3.95 -17.50 9.07
CA PHE A 55 4.92 -16.39 9.34
C PHE A 55 6.26 -16.16 8.56
N LYS A 56 6.59 -16.77 7.41
CA LYS A 56 7.93 -16.63 6.78
C LYS A 56 8.01 -15.73 5.52
N GLN A 57 7.05 -15.77 4.60
CA GLN A 57 7.16 -15.13 3.29
C GLN A 57 7.16 -13.58 3.31
N HIS A 58 6.47 -12.91 4.26
CA HIS A 58 6.40 -11.43 4.32
C HIS A 58 7.75 -10.87 4.77
N SER A 59 8.42 -11.59 5.67
CA SER A 59 9.78 -11.29 6.13
C SER A 59 10.78 -11.29 4.97
N ASP A 60 10.62 -12.19 3.98
CA ASP A 60 11.52 -12.27 2.83
C ASP A 60 11.24 -11.20 1.77
N ALA A 61 9.96 -10.85 1.55
CA ALA A 61 9.59 -9.69 0.75
C ALA A 61 10.15 -8.39 1.36
N ALA A 62 9.90 -8.16 2.65
CA ALA A 62 10.40 -7.00 3.39
C ALA A 62 11.94 -6.93 3.41
N LYS A 63 12.66 -8.06 3.50
CA LYS A 63 14.13 -8.11 3.38
C LYS A 63 14.61 -7.69 1.99
N ARG A 64 14.00 -8.21 0.92
CA ARG A 64 14.36 -7.84 -0.46
C ARG A 64 14.10 -6.36 -0.72
N MET A 65 12.98 -5.85 -0.22
CA MET A 65 12.62 -4.43 -0.30
C MET A 65 13.61 -3.57 0.47
N TYR A 66 13.94 -3.94 1.72
CA TYR A 66 14.94 -3.25 2.51
C TYR A 66 16.27 -3.10 1.76
N LYS A 67 16.79 -4.18 1.14
CA LYS A 67 18.02 -4.10 0.33
C LYS A 67 17.92 -3.11 -0.84
N LYS A 68 16.74 -2.95 -1.43
CA LYS A 68 16.53 -1.98 -2.52
C LYS A 68 16.50 -0.52 -2.02
N ILE A 69 16.16 -0.29 -0.75
CA ILE A 69 16.01 1.05 -0.16
C ILE A 69 17.13 1.45 0.80
N GLU A 70 17.96 0.52 1.29
CA GLU A 70 18.94 0.84 2.35
C GLU A 70 19.98 1.90 1.94
N ASN A 71 20.22 2.04 0.63
CA ASN A 71 21.18 2.99 0.07
C ASN A 71 20.54 4.28 -0.50
N SER A 72 19.21 4.44 -0.43
CA SER A 72 18.57 5.68 -0.90
C SER A 72 18.73 6.80 0.12
N ARG A 73 18.68 8.06 -0.37
CA ARG A 73 18.66 9.25 0.49
C ARG A 73 17.24 9.56 0.96
N LYS A 74 16.26 9.21 0.15
CA LYS A 74 14.83 9.33 0.44
C LYS A 74 14.06 8.12 -0.09
N VAL A 75 13.05 7.67 0.66
CA VAL A 75 11.98 6.80 0.14
C VAL A 75 10.65 7.45 0.43
N GLU A 76 9.80 7.55 -0.58
CA GLU A 76 8.40 7.92 -0.43
C GLU A 76 7.54 6.66 -0.58
N PHE A 77 6.66 6.40 0.39
CA PHE A 77 5.69 5.31 0.33
C PHE A 77 4.29 5.87 0.08
N ALA A 78 3.67 5.49 -1.02
CA ALA A 78 2.26 5.75 -1.29
C ALA A 78 1.42 4.51 -0.98
N ILE A 79 0.41 4.66 -0.11
CA ILE A 79 -0.49 3.57 0.30
C ILE A 79 -1.96 3.99 0.22
N ALA A 80 -2.81 3.01 -0.01
CA ALA A 80 -4.26 3.12 0.16
C ALA A 80 -4.72 2.14 1.25
N LYS A 81 -5.97 2.30 1.69
CA LYS A 81 -6.65 1.46 2.70
C LYS A 81 -6.33 -0.03 2.55
N TYR A 82 -6.18 -0.72 3.69
CA TYR A 82 -5.81 -2.14 3.83
C TYR A 82 -4.32 -2.48 3.66
N SER A 83 -3.47 -1.50 3.33
CA SER A 83 -2.04 -1.71 3.12
C SER A 83 -1.18 -1.41 4.37
N GLU A 84 -1.82 -1.02 5.47
CA GLU A 84 -1.19 -0.45 6.67
C GLU A 84 -0.29 -1.47 7.36
N ARG A 85 -0.73 -2.73 7.46
CA ARG A 85 0.04 -3.81 8.11
C ARG A 85 1.39 -4.04 7.43
N LEU A 86 1.41 -4.10 6.09
CA LEU A 86 2.64 -4.33 5.34
C LEU A 86 3.59 -3.14 5.48
N LEU A 87 3.06 -1.92 5.37
CA LEU A 87 3.86 -0.73 5.57
C LEU A 87 4.48 -0.71 6.98
N LEU A 88 3.71 -1.06 8.01
CA LEU A 88 4.22 -1.18 9.38
C LEU A 88 5.38 -2.16 9.51
N GLU A 89 5.36 -3.31 8.82
CA GLU A 89 6.48 -4.26 8.83
C GLU A 89 7.72 -3.68 8.16
N ILE A 90 7.55 -2.95 7.05
CA ILE A 90 8.65 -2.25 6.36
C ILE A 90 9.25 -1.17 7.26
N LEU A 91 8.41 -0.34 7.88
CA LEU A 91 8.85 0.74 8.77
C LEU A 91 9.57 0.19 10.01
N LYS A 92 9.05 -0.87 10.65
CA LYS A 92 9.73 -1.56 11.76
C LYS A 92 11.11 -2.09 11.35
N LYS A 93 11.25 -2.55 10.10
CA LYS A 93 12.52 -3.02 9.59
C LYS A 93 13.51 -1.88 9.39
N LEU A 94 13.08 -0.77 8.80
CA LEU A 94 13.87 0.45 8.61
C LEU A 94 14.35 1.03 9.94
N ASP A 95 13.45 1.12 10.90
CA ASP A 95 13.71 1.57 12.27
C ASP A 95 14.75 0.68 12.96
N LYS A 96 14.52 -0.64 12.99
CA LYS A 96 15.48 -1.62 13.56
C LYS A 96 16.86 -1.56 12.91
N LYS A 97 16.93 -1.21 11.63
CA LYS A 97 18.17 -1.09 10.86
C LYS A 97 18.79 0.30 10.92
N LYS A 98 18.17 1.25 11.65
CA LYS A 98 18.62 2.63 11.79
C LYS A 98 18.86 3.30 10.44
N TYR A 99 17.93 3.10 9.51
CA TYR A 99 17.99 3.71 8.19
C TYR A 99 18.20 5.23 8.32
N LYS A 100 19.14 5.77 7.54
CA LYS A 100 19.61 7.16 7.67
C LYS A 100 18.96 8.11 6.67
N GLY A 101 18.29 7.60 5.65
CA GLY A 101 17.57 8.42 4.69
C GLY A 101 16.25 8.96 5.25
N LYS A 102 15.66 9.89 4.50
CA LYS A 102 14.31 10.39 4.78
C LYS A 102 13.28 9.34 4.37
N VAL A 103 12.23 9.21 5.17
CA VAL A 103 11.03 8.46 4.80
C VAL A 103 9.88 9.44 4.77
N GLU A 104 9.09 9.37 3.71
CA GLU A 104 7.85 10.11 3.55
C GLU A 104 6.73 9.11 3.29
N ILE A 105 5.63 9.23 4.01
CA ILE A 105 4.43 8.41 3.82
C ILE A 105 3.33 9.31 3.26
N ILE A 106 2.71 8.84 2.19
CA ILE A 106 1.49 9.38 1.60
C ILE A 106 0.41 8.31 1.75
N GLU A 107 -0.54 8.55 2.63
CA GLU A 107 -1.70 7.66 2.79
C GLU A 107 -2.96 8.32 2.25
N ILE A 108 -3.67 7.58 1.40
CA ILE A 108 -4.97 8.00 0.88
C ILE A 108 -6.05 7.34 1.74
N GLY A 109 -6.69 8.16 2.58
CA GLY A 109 -7.65 7.73 3.58
C GLY A 109 -7.32 8.25 4.98
N ASP A 110 -7.84 7.54 5.98
CA ASP A 110 -7.72 7.91 7.38
C ASP A 110 -6.32 7.65 7.92
N GLU A 111 -5.86 8.51 8.83
CA GLU A 111 -4.57 8.31 9.51
C GLU A 111 -4.53 7.02 10.33
N ASN A 112 -3.47 6.25 10.15
CA ASN A 112 -3.13 5.10 10.99
C ASN A 112 -2.21 5.50 12.14
N LYS A 113 -2.69 5.32 13.38
CA LYS A 113 -1.97 5.70 14.60
C LYS A 113 -0.62 4.98 14.79
N ASP A 114 -0.53 3.70 14.41
CA ASP A 114 0.70 2.93 14.56
C ASP A 114 1.77 3.42 13.56
N ILE A 115 1.35 3.79 12.34
CA ILE A 115 2.23 4.40 11.34
C ILE A 115 2.70 5.78 11.85
N ARG A 116 1.78 6.61 12.36
CA ARG A 116 2.12 7.91 12.96
C ARG A 116 3.16 7.78 14.07
N GLU A 117 3.04 6.79 14.95
CA GLU A 117 3.97 6.59 16.06
C GLU A 117 5.39 6.24 15.57
N ILE A 118 5.52 5.33 14.60
CA ILE A 118 6.83 4.94 14.06
C ILE A 118 7.49 6.04 13.22
N VAL A 119 6.69 6.78 12.45
CA VAL A 119 7.17 7.92 11.66
C VAL A 119 7.68 9.03 12.58
N SER A 120 6.87 9.42 13.57
CA SER A 120 7.18 10.55 14.46
C SER A 120 8.45 10.29 15.26
N ARG A 121 8.62 9.08 15.83
CA ARG A 121 9.82 8.74 16.62
C ARG A 121 11.11 8.79 15.82
N ASN A 122 11.03 8.58 14.50
CA ASN A 122 12.17 8.56 13.59
C ASN A 122 12.41 9.89 12.87
N GLY A 123 11.60 10.93 13.13
CA GLY A 123 11.69 12.21 12.44
C GLY A 123 11.35 12.11 10.94
N TRP A 124 10.53 11.12 10.58
CA TRP A 124 10.02 10.94 9.22
C TRP A 124 8.77 11.78 8.97
N ILE A 125 8.32 11.85 7.72
CA ILE A 125 7.15 12.63 7.30
C ILE A 125 5.99 11.69 7.03
N TYR A 126 4.79 12.07 7.47
CA TYR A 126 3.56 11.32 7.18
C TYR A 126 2.40 12.26 6.92
N ASN A 127 1.95 12.21 5.68
CA ASN A 127 0.89 12.99 5.10
C ASN A 127 -0.29 12.09 4.77
N THR A 128 -1.48 12.56 5.08
CA THR A 128 -2.74 11.89 4.79
C THR A 128 -3.59 12.77 3.91
N TYR A 129 -4.24 12.18 2.91
CA TYR A 129 -5.08 12.89 1.96
C TYR A 129 -6.40 12.16 1.78
N SER A 130 -7.49 12.89 1.60
CA SER A 130 -8.80 12.26 1.40
C SER A 130 -8.91 11.61 0.02
N SER A 131 -8.12 12.10 -0.93
CA SER A 131 -8.06 11.62 -2.31
C SER A 131 -6.67 11.82 -2.90
N THR A 132 -6.37 11.15 -4.02
CA THR A 132 -5.10 11.35 -4.74
C THR A 132 -4.99 12.74 -5.36
N GLU A 133 -6.10 13.40 -5.65
CA GLU A 133 -6.15 14.73 -6.30
C GLU A 133 -5.66 15.85 -5.37
N GLU A 134 -5.73 15.63 -4.06
CA GLU A 134 -5.23 16.55 -3.03
C GLU A 134 -3.72 16.47 -2.81
N ILE A 135 -3.05 15.46 -3.38
CA ILE A 135 -1.60 15.28 -3.20
C ILE A 135 -0.85 16.40 -3.94
N PRO A 136 -0.10 17.25 -3.22
CA PRO A 136 0.56 18.39 -3.83
C PRO A 136 1.83 17.99 -4.60
N GLY A 137 2.20 18.85 -5.55
CA GLY A 137 3.47 18.78 -6.25
C GLY A 137 3.44 18.03 -7.57
N THR A 138 4.57 18.10 -8.27
CA THR A 138 4.81 17.46 -9.55
C THR A 138 6.00 16.51 -9.46
N VAL A 139 6.03 15.53 -10.36
CA VAL A 139 7.11 14.57 -10.52
C VAL A 139 7.52 14.53 -11.99
N LYS A 140 8.77 14.18 -12.27
CA LYS A 140 9.21 13.97 -13.66
C LYS A 140 8.85 12.57 -14.12
N LEU A 141 8.23 12.50 -15.30
CA LEU A 141 7.87 11.25 -15.97
C LEU A 141 8.08 11.40 -17.47
N SER A 142 8.98 10.59 -18.02
CA SER A 142 9.34 10.61 -19.46
C SER A 142 9.76 12.01 -19.94
N GLY A 143 10.48 12.77 -19.09
CA GLY A 143 10.91 14.13 -19.40
C GLY A 143 9.86 15.24 -19.21
N TYR A 144 8.63 14.92 -18.81
CA TYR A 144 7.58 15.91 -18.53
C TYR A 144 7.30 16.03 -17.04
N GLU A 145 6.87 17.20 -16.59
CA GLU A 145 6.31 17.38 -15.24
C GLU A 145 4.85 16.95 -15.23
N VAL A 146 4.52 16.02 -14.33
CA VAL A 146 3.19 15.45 -14.17
C VAL A 146 2.75 15.63 -12.72
N ASN A 147 1.46 15.85 -12.48
CA ASN A 147 0.93 15.92 -11.12
C ASN A 147 1.21 14.62 -10.36
N LYS A 148 1.78 14.72 -9.14
CA LYS A 148 2.16 13.55 -8.34
C LYS A 148 0.94 12.66 -8.03
N GLY A 149 -0.17 13.28 -7.67
CA GLY A 149 -1.44 12.61 -7.40
C GLY A 149 -1.93 11.76 -8.56
N GLU A 150 -1.89 12.27 -9.79
CA GLU A 150 -2.25 11.52 -11.00
C GLU A 150 -1.37 10.27 -11.21
N VAL A 151 -0.07 10.39 -10.93
CA VAL A 151 0.89 9.29 -11.07
C VAL A 151 0.61 8.20 -10.04
N ILE A 152 0.44 8.58 -8.78
CA ILE A 152 0.07 7.64 -7.69
C ILE A 152 -1.28 6.98 -7.99
N GLN A 153 -2.26 7.74 -8.47
CA GLN A 153 -3.56 7.21 -8.86
C GLN A 153 -3.45 6.20 -10.00
N LYS A 154 -2.62 6.45 -11.01
CA LYS A 154 -2.35 5.50 -12.11
C LYS A 154 -1.75 4.20 -11.59
N PHE A 155 -0.77 4.27 -10.68
CA PHE A 155 -0.24 3.06 -10.04
C PHE A 155 -1.35 2.31 -9.32
N LEU A 156 -2.06 2.95 -8.39
CA LEU A 156 -3.15 2.30 -7.65
C LEU A 156 -4.22 1.68 -8.58
N ARG A 157 -4.67 2.40 -9.61
CA ARG A 157 -5.67 1.90 -10.58
C ARG A 157 -5.16 0.75 -11.43
N ASN A 158 -3.95 0.86 -11.99
CA ASN A 158 -3.38 -0.18 -12.86
C ASN A 158 -3.24 -1.50 -12.11
N TYR A 159 -2.86 -1.46 -10.83
CA TYR A 159 -2.75 -2.67 -10.02
C TYR A 159 -4.09 -3.23 -9.57
N ILE A 160 -5.08 -2.38 -9.30
CA ILE A 160 -6.45 -2.83 -9.01
C ILE A 160 -7.11 -3.46 -10.25
N ASN A 161 -6.88 -2.90 -11.44
CA ASN A 161 -7.51 -3.33 -12.68
C ASN A 161 -6.80 -4.50 -13.36
N GLY A 162 -5.46 -4.57 -13.33
CA GLY A 162 -4.70 -5.73 -13.84
C GLY A 162 -5.14 -7.03 -13.14
N TRP A 163 -5.44 -6.95 -11.83
CA TRP A 163 -5.94 -8.08 -11.06
C TRP A 163 -7.36 -8.54 -11.43
N LYS A 164 -8.16 -7.69 -12.08
CA LYS A 164 -9.51 -8.05 -12.56
C LYS A 164 -9.50 -8.76 -13.91
N HIS A 165 -8.43 -8.63 -14.69
CA HIS A 165 -8.32 -9.23 -16.02
C HIS A 165 -7.72 -10.64 -16.01
N ASP A 166 -7.07 -11.04 -14.91
CA ASP A 166 -6.47 -12.36 -14.72
C ASP A 166 -7.35 -13.34 -13.90
N GLN A 167 -8.65 -13.02 -13.72
CA GLN A 167 -9.69 -13.91 -13.16
C GLN A 167 -10.64 -14.40 -14.24
#